data_AF-A0A9N9RBE0-F1
#
_entry.id   AF-A0A9N9RBE0-F1
#
_cell.length_a   1.000
_cell.length_b   1.000
_cell.length_c   1.000
_cell.angle_alpha   90.00
_cell.angle_beta   90.00
_cell.angle_gamma   90.00
#
_symmetry.space_group_name_H-M   'P 1'
#
loop_
_entity.id
_entity.type
_entity.pdbx_description
1 polymer ?
#
loop_
_entity_poly.entity_id
_entity_poly.type
_entity_poly.pdbx_seq_one_letter_code
_entity_poly.pdbx_strand_id
1 'polypeptide(L)'
;MEILEDALVHCKFGRFHIRLLLTTMAASCASMMVTTTSSYILPNAECDLNMTIIEKGLLTSMPFCGQVSASLFAGFMTDAFGRKMFLIGGLLGIFVSSVIEGSSQNFWMLAVGKLFEGVCSCFCYTIPSVLLSELVHKNVRNRVLLLFASFTSISLILIALISWGLLPLNLKITLIEGYFVLHSWNIYLYVCSLCSLIAAISYYYLPESPKYLLSHGQENEALEVLKDIYSSNTRENRNSFPVSFHCIKSK
;
A
#
# COMPACT_ATOMS: atom_id res chain seq x y z
N MET A 1 -4.08 23.17 -14.95
CA MET A 1 -3.18 22.00 -14.81
C MET A 1 -1.77 22.29 -15.29
N GLU A 2 -1.54 23.03 -16.38
CA GLU A 2 -0.18 23.40 -16.82
C GLU A 2 0.66 24.12 -15.75
N ILE A 3 0.06 25.06 -15.00
CA ILE A 3 0.73 25.78 -13.91
C ILE A 3 1.27 24.82 -12.81
N LEU A 4 0.56 23.71 -12.55
CA LEU A 4 1.01 22.72 -11.57
C LEU A 4 2.22 21.93 -12.11
N GLU A 5 2.21 21.56 -13.38
CA GLU A 5 3.34 20.88 -14.02
C GLU A 5 4.57 21.79 -14.04
N ASP A 6 4.42 23.08 -14.35
CA ASP A 6 5.52 24.06 -14.31
C ASP A 6 6.08 24.20 -12.88
N ALA A 7 5.21 24.28 -11.87
CA ALA A 7 5.60 24.31 -10.47
C ALA A 7 6.40 23.05 -10.06
N LEU A 8 6.02 21.87 -10.54
CA LEU A 8 6.73 20.61 -10.30
C LEU A 8 8.08 20.55 -11.01
N VAL A 9 8.21 21.15 -12.19
CA VAL A 9 9.51 21.28 -12.88
C VAL A 9 10.48 22.12 -12.03
N HIS A 10 10.01 23.20 -11.42
CA HIS A 10 10.82 24.02 -10.51
C HIS A 10 11.24 23.28 -9.23
N CYS A 11 10.42 22.32 -8.76
CA CYS A 11 10.74 21.49 -7.58
C CYS A 11 11.96 20.58 -7.79
N LYS A 12 12.35 20.29 -9.05
CA LYS A 12 13.40 19.33 -9.44
C LYS A 12 13.17 17.92 -8.87
N PHE A 13 13.94 16.94 -9.33
CA PHE A 13 13.96 15.61 -8.71
C PHE A 13 14.96 15.59 -7.54
N GLY A 14 14.63 14.95 -6.42
CA GLY A 14 15.48 15.00 -5.22
C GLY A 14 15.04 14.06 -4.11
N ARG A 15 15.43 14.40 -2.87
CA ARG A 15 15.24 13.55 -1.69
C ARG A 15 13.78 13.23 -1.39
N PHE A 16 12.87 14.19 -1.61
CA PHE A 16 11.44 13.96 -1.41
C PHE A 16 10.95 12.83 -2.32
N HIS A 17 11.31 12.89 -3.60
CA HIS A 17 10.91 11.90 -4.59
C HIS A 17 11.48 10.50 -4.29
N ILE A 18 12.71 10.42 -3.76
CA ILE A 18 13.28 9.14 -3.33
C ILE A 18 12.50 8.56 -2.14
N ARG A 19 12.16 9.38 -1.14
CA ARG A 19 11.33 8.94 0.00
C ARG A 19 9.93 8.52 -0.46
N LEU A 20 9.32 9.29 -1.34
CA LEU A 20 8.03 8.97 -1.96
C LEU A 20 8.12 7.63 -2.72
N LEU A 21 9.18 7.41 -3.49
CA LEU A 21 9.38 6.16 -4.21
C LEU A 21 9.52 4.97 -3.25
N LEU A 22 10.35 5.07 -2.21
CA LEU A 22 10.56 3.98 -1.25
C LEU A 22 9.29 3.62 -0.46
N THR A 23 8.53 4.63 -0.04
CA THR A 23 7.27 4.44 0.71
C THR A 23 6.17 3.85 -0.15
N THR A 24 6.02 4.31 -1.41
CA THR A 24 5.08 3.73 -2.37
C THR A 24 5.46 2.31 -2.76
N MET A 25 6.75 2.02 -2.90
CA MET A 25 7.29 0.66 -3.08
C MET A 25 6.88 -0.25 -1.91
N ALA A 26 7.03 0.19 -0.66
CA ALA A 26 6.58 -0.59 0.51
C ALA A 26 5.06 -0.87 0.49
N ALA A 27 4.23 0.12 0.13
CA ALA A 27 2.79 -0.07 -0.01
C ALA A 27 2.43 -1.09 -1.11
N SER A 28 3.13 -1.04 -2.25
CA SER A 28 2.94 -2.02 -3.33
C SER A 28 3.35 -3.43 -2.91
N CYS A 29 4.43 -3.56 -2.14
CA CYS A 29 4.85 -4.85 -1.58
C CYS A 29 3.77 -5.43 -0.66
N ALA A 30 3.24 -4.63 0.27
CA ALA A 30 2.12 -5.05 1.13
C ALA A 30 0.91 -5.52 0.31
N SER A 31 0.56 -4.82 -0.77
CA SER A 31 -0.53 -5.24 -1.66
C SER A 31 -0.24 -6.58 -2.36
N MET A 32 1.00 -6.86 -2.75
CA MET A 32 1.38 -8.13 -3.39
C MET A 32 1.41 -9.29 -2.39
N MET A 33 1.66 -9.01 -1.11
CA MET A 33 1.61 -10.02 -0.06
C MET A 33 0.21 -10.63 0.02
N VAL A 34 -0.83 -9.79 0.02
CA VAL A 34 -2.23 -10.24 0.08
C VAL A 34 -2.58 -11.32 -0.96
N THR A 35 -2.13 -11.16 -2.20
CA THR A 35 -2.45 -12.12 -3.28
C THR A 35 -1.57 -13.38 -3.26
N THR A 36 -0.34 -13.27 -2.75
CA THR A 36 0.66 -14.35 -2.83
C THR A 36 0.70 -15.22 -1.58
N THR A 37 0.44 -14.62 -0.42
CA THR A 37 0.42 -15.27 0.89
C THR A 37 -0.56 -16.44 0.91
N SER A 38 -1.75 -16.32 0.33
CA SER A 38 -2.74 -17.42 0.26
C SER A 38 -2.19 -18.67 -0.44
N SER A 39 -1.38 -18.49 -1.49
CA SER A 39 -0.76 -19.59 -2.22
C SER A 39 0.38 -20.24 -1.44
N TYR A 40 1.14 -19.46 -0.66
CA TYR A 40 2.28 -19.96 0.11
C TYR A 40 1.87 -20.70 1.38
N ILE A 41 0.82 -20.24 2.08
CA ILE A 41 0.36 -20.90 3.31
C ILE A 41 -0.41 -22.20 3.04
N LEU A 42 -1.00 -22.34 1.86
CA LEU A 42 -1.92 -23.41 1.49
C LEU A 42 -1.45 -24.83 1.87
N PRO A 43 -0.23 -25.30 1.53
CA PRO A 43 0.19 -26.66 1.84
C PRO A 43 0.33 -26.95 3.35
N ASN A 44 0.65 -25.94 4.15
CA ASN A 44 0.76 -26.10 5.61
C ASN A 44 -0.62 -25.98 6.28
N ALA A 45 -1.40 -24.99 5.86
CA ALA A 45 -2.73 -24.74 6.38
C ALA A 45 -3.73 -25.86 6.03
N GLU A 46 -3.55 -26.56 4.89
CA GLU A 46 -4.38 -27.70 4.49
C GLU A 46 -4.38 -28.81 5.55
N CYS A 47 -3.20 -29.21 6.02
CA CYS A 47 -3.04 -30.27 7.01
C CYS A 47 -3.57 -29.86 8.40
N ASP A 48 -3.41 -28.59 8.77
CA ASP A 48 -3.81 -28.08 10.09
C ASP A 48 -5.33 -27.84 10.18
N LEU A 49 -5.96 -27.37 9.11
CA LEU A 49 -7.40 -27.02 9.07
C LEU A 49 -8.27 -28.09 8.40
N ASN A 50 -7.70 -29.22 7.98
CA ASN A 50 -8.38 -30.33 7.27
C ASN A 50 -9.23 -29.84 6.08
N MET A 51 -8.61 -29.07 5.18
CA MET A 51 -9.32 -28.43 4.08
C MET A 51 -9.63 -29.39 2.93
N THR A 52 -10.84 -29.28 2.37
CA THR A 52 -11.22 -29.91 1.10
C THR A 52 -10.63 -29.17 -0.11
N ILE A 53 -10.61 -29.82 -1.28
CA ILE A 53 -10.13 -29.21 -2.54
C ILE A 53 -10.93 -27.93 -2.89
N ILE A 54 -12.22 -27.91 -2.61
CA ILE A 54 -13.10 -26.76 -2.89
C ILE A 54 -12.73 -25.59 -1.96
N GLU A 55 -12.52 -25.86 -0.68
CA GLU A 55 -12.11 -24.85 0.32
C GLU A 55 -10.75 -24.23 0.00
N LYS A 56 -9.81 -25.03 -0.53
CA LYS A 56 -8.50 -24.53 -1.00
C LYS A 56 -8.64 -23.56 -2.18
N GLY A 57 -9.48 -23.89 -3.15
CA GLY A 57 -9.81 -23.00 -4.27
C GLY A 57 -10.52 -21.72 -3.79
N LEU A 58 -11.41 -21.85 -2.81
CA LEU A 58 -12.10 -20.71 -2.21
C LEU A 58 -11.12 -19.79 -1.49
N LEU A 59 -10.22 -20.33 -0.66
CA LEU A 59 -9.25 -19.54 0.10
C LEU A 59 -8.34 -18.69 -0.80
N THR A 60 -7.87 -19.26 -1.91
CA THR A 60 -6.99 -18.56 -2.85
C THR A 60 -7.73 -17.53 -3.70
N SER A 61 -9.04 -17.69 -3.90
CA SER A 61 -9.87 -16.75 -4.67
C SER A 61 -10.47 -15.61 -3.82
N MET A 62 -10.64 -15.79 -2.51
CA MET A 62 -11.23 -14.80 -1.60
C MET A 62 -10.59 -13.39 -1.68
N PRO A 63 -9.25 -13.23 -1.69
CA PRO A 63 -8.64 -11.91 -1.82
C PRO A 63 -9.02 -11.21 -3.13
N PHE A 64 -9.09 -11.95 -4.23
CA PHE A 64 -9.46 -11.41 -5.54
C PHE A 64 -10.94 -11.01 -5.57
N CYS A 65 -11.83 -11.81 -4.98
CA CYS A 65 -13.22 -11.43 -4.81
C CYS A 65 -13.35 -10.11 -4.02
N GLY A 66 -12.58 -9.96 -2.94
CA GLY A 66 -12.50 -8.72 -2.17
C GLY A 66 -12.06 -7.53 -3.03
N GLN A 67 -10.96 -7.67 -3.78
CA GLN A 67 -10.45 -6.62 -4.66
C GLN A 67 -11.45 -6.20 -5.74
N VAL A 68 -12.12 -7.17 -6.39
CA VAL A 68 -13.12 -6.87 -7.42
C VAL A 68 -14.29 -6.10 -6.81
N SER A 69 -14.79 -6.52 -5.66
CA SER A 69 -15.91 -5.85 -5.00
C SER A 69 -15.59 -4.39 -4.62
N ALA A 70 -14.37 -4.14 -4.14
CA ALA A 70 -13.90 -2.81 -3.77
C ALA A 70 -13.64 -1.93 -4.99
N SER A 71 -13.16 -2.50 -6.11
CA SER A 71 -12.73 -1.75 -7.30
C SER A 71 -13.86 -0.91 -7.92
N LEU A 72 -15.12 -1.37 -7.82
CA LEU A 72 -16.30 -0.67 -8.32
C LEU A 72 -16.52 0.69 -7.65
N PHE A 73 -16.19 0.78 -6.36
CA PHE A 73 -16.39 2.00 -5.57
C PHE A 73 -15.09 2.77 -5.35
N ALA A 74 -13.95 2.11 -5.51
CA ALA A 74 -12.65 2.64 -5.15
C ALA A 74 -12.34 3.98 -5.83
N GLY A 75 -12.59 4.11 -7.14
CA GLY A 75 -12.30 5.34 -7.89
C GLY A 75 -13.06 6.55 -7.34
N PHE A 76 -14.38 6.42 -7.21
CA PHE A 76 -15.23 7.49 -6.67
C PHE A 76 -14.83 7.87 -5.24
N MET A 77 -14.58 6.86 -4.39
CA MET A 77 -14.18 7.10 -3.00
C MET A 77 -12.85 7.84 -2.93
N THR A 78 -11.83 7.39 -3.66
CA THR A 78 -10.49 7.99 -3.61
C THR A 78 -10.44 9.43 -4.11
N ASP A 79 -11.29 9.77 -5.08
CA ASP A 79 -11.36 11.14 -5.59
C ASP A 79 -12.19 12.05 -4.67
N ALA A 80 -13.17 11.51 -3.92
CA ALA A 80 -14.06 12.28 -3.06
C ALA A 80 -13.51 12.58 -1.65
N PHE A 81 -12.85 11.61 -0.99
CA PHE A 81 -12.36 11.82 0.40
C PHE A 81 -10.83 11.92 0.52
N GLY A 82 -10.12 11.86 -0.60
CA GLY A 82 -8.68 12.02 -0.63
C GLY A 82 -7.92 10.70 -0.56
N ARG A 83 -6.74 10.71 -1.15
CA ARG A 83 -5.99 9.51 -1.44
C ARG A 83 -5.18 9.03 -0.25
N LYS A 84 -4.66 9.96 0.55
CA LYS A 84 -3.88 9.60 1.74
C LYS A 84 -4.73 8.82 2.73
N MET A 85 -5.97 9.24 2.96
CA MET A 85 -6.88 8.60 3.90
C MET A 85 -7.16 7.15 3.50
N PHE A 86 -7.51 6.88 2.24
CA PHE A 86 -7.76 5.52 1.77
C PHE A 86 -6.53 4.65 1.71
N LEU A 87 -5.35 5.20 1.39
CA LEU A 87 -4.14 4.39 1.40
C LEU A 87 -3.75 3.96 2.82
N ILE A 88 -3.76 4.89 3.78
CA ILE A 88 -3.42 4.58 5.17
C ILE A 88 -4.48 3.64 5.77
N GLY A 89 -5.76 3.95 5.55
CA GLY A 89 -6.88 3.10 5.98
C GLY A 89 -6.80 1.70 5.37
N GLY A 90 -6.44 1.58 4.09
CA GLY A 90 -6.21 0.31 3.41
C GLY A 90 -5.05 -0.48 4.02
N LEU A 91 -3.89 0.16 4.23
CA LEU A 91 -2.72 -0.52 4.83
C LEU A 91 -2.97 -0.95 6.28
N LEU A 92 -3.67 -0.13 7.07
CA LEU A 92 -4.08 -0.51 8.43
C LEU A 92 -5.15 -1.62 8.41
N GLY A 93 -6.06 -1.59 7.44
CA GLY A 93 -7.06 -2.63 7.25
C GLY A 93 -6.44 -3.98 6.87
N ILE A 94 -5.39 -3.97 6.02
CA ILE A 94 -4.57 -5.15 5.74
C ILE A 94 -3.93 -5.63 7.05
N PHE A 95 -3.26 -4.76 7.80
CA PHE A 95 -2.63 -5.14 9.08
C PHE A 95 -3.61 -5.85 10.03
N VAL A 96 -4.79 -5.27 10.25
CA VAL A 96 -5.81 -5.86 11.14
C VAL A 96 -6.31 -7.19 10.57
N SER A 97 -6.58 -7.27 9.27
CA SER A 97 -7.06 -8.50 8.62
C SER A 97 -6.01 -9.61 8.71
N SER A 98 -4.75 -9.34 8.39
CA SER A 98 -3.67 -10.32 8.47
C SER A 98 -3.40 -10.78 9.92
N VAL A 99 -3.61 -9.91 10.93
CA VAL A 99 -3.53 -10.31 12.35
C VAL A 99 -4.66 -11.26 12.73
N ILE A 100 -5.88 -11.01 12.26
CA ILE A 100 -7.03 -11.91 12.44
C ILE A 100 -6.74 -13.26 11.76
N GLU A 101 -6.22 -13.23 10.54
CA GLU A 101 -5.83 -14.44 9.81
C GLU A 101 -4.73 -15.23 10.52
N GLY A 102 -3.69 -14.57 11.03
CA GLY A 102 -2.63 -15.21 11.82
C GLY A 102 -3.13 -15.77 13.17
N SER A 103 -4.30 -15.32 13.64
CA SER A 103 -4.98 -15.85 14.82
C SER A 103 -5.99 -16.95 14.48
N SER A 104 -6.19 -17.26 13.20
CA SER A 104 -7.28 -18.12 12.77
C SER A 104 -7.08 -19.58 13.21
N GLN A 105 -8.13 -20.14 13.81
CA GLN A 105 -8.19 -21.55 14.22
C GLN A 105 -9.17 -22.36 13.34
N ASN A 106 -9.92 -21.67 12.47
CA ASN A 106 -10.95 -22.24 11.61
C ASN A 106 -10.81 -21.70 10.19
N PHE A 107 -11.18 -22.52 9.19
CA PHE A 107 -11.18 -22.15 7.78
C PHE A 107 -11.96 -20.86 7.50
N TRP A 108 -13.19 -20.75 8.02
CA TRP A 108 -14.05 -19.59 7.76
C TRP A 108 -13.47 -18.28 8.31
N MET A 109 -12.77 -18.33 9.44
CA MET A 109 -12.10 -17.15 10.01
C MET A 109 -10.98 -16.67 9.09
N LEU A 110 -10.19 -17.61 8.55
CA LEU A 110 -9.15 -17.32 7.57
C LEU A 110 -9.75 -16.79 6.24
N ALA A 111 -10.79 -17.43 5.73
CA ALA A 111 -11.44 -17.05 4.46
C ALA A 111 -12.09 -15.66 4.51
N VAL A 112 -12.79 -15.35 5.61
CA VAL A 112 -13.40 -14.02 5.83
C VAL A 112 -12.30 -12.96 6.01
N GLY A 113 -11.25 -13.26 6.77
CA GLY A 113 -10.07 -12.39 6.88
C GLY A 113 -9.51 -12.05 5.50
N LYS A 114 -9.28 -13.06 4.67
CA LYS A 114 -8.75 -12.90 3.31
C LYS A 114 -9.63 -12.07 2.40
N LEU A 115 -10.96 -12.17 2.55
CA LEU A 115 -11.90 -11.33 1.82
C LEU A 115 -11.73 -9.85 2.20
N PHE A 116 -11.68 -9.54 3.50
CA PHE A 116 -11.48 -8.17 4.00
C PHE A 116 -10.09 -7.63 3.63
N GLU A 117 -9.05 -8.45 3.75
CA GLU A 117 -7.69 -8.13 3.33
C GLU A 117 -7.64 -7.72 1.85
N GLY A 118 -8.36 -8.46 0.98
CA GLY A 118 -8.51 -8.14 -0.43
C GLY A 118 -9.25 -6.84 -0.72
N VAL A 119 -10.31 -6.51 0.03
CA VAL A 119 -11.02 -5.22 -0.09
C VAL A 119 -10.06 -4.06 0.21
N CYS A 120 -9.29 -4.17 1.30
CA CYS A 120 -8.32 -3.16 1.71
C CYS A 120 -7.16 -3.03 0.71
N SER A 121 -6.70 -4.14 0.13
CA SER A 121 -5.55 -4.13 -0.80
C SER A 121 -5.82 -3.46 -2.14
N CYS A 122 -7.08 -3.31 -2.55
CA CYS A 122 -7.46 -2.64 -3.80
C CYS A 122 -6.86 -1.22 -3.91
N PHE A 123 -6.84 -0.48 -2.81
CA PHE A 123 -6.33 0.88 -2.73
C PHE A 123 -4.79 0.94 -2.72
N CYS A 124 -4.15 -0.11 -2.20
CA CYS A 124 -2.73 -0.12 -1.89
C CYS A 124 -1.81 -0.19 -3.11
N TYR A 125 -2.30 -0.62 -4.27
CA TYR A 125 -1.55 -0.57 -5.53
C TYR A 125 -1.91 0.67 -6.38
N THR A 126 -3.21 0.95 -6.49
CA THR A 126 -3.72 2.01 -7.37
C THR A 126 -3.28 3.39 -6.88
N ILE A 127 -3.50 3.72 -5.61
CA ILE A 127 -3.24 5.08 -5.08
C ILE A 127 -1.75 5.47 -5.19
N PRO A 128 -0.77 4.63 -4.80
CA PRO A 128 0.63 4.97 -4.94
C PRO A 128 1.05 5.24 -6.39
N SER A 129 0.51 4.47 -7.34
CA SER A 129 0.81 4.67 -8.77
C SER A 129 0.35 6.04 -9.25
N VAL A 130 -0.84 6.48 -8.84
CA VAL A 130 -1.36 7.80 -9.22
C VAL A 130 -0.63 8.92 -8.49
N LEU A 131 -0.30 8.74 -7.20
CA LEU A 131 0.46 9.74 -6.43
C LEU A 131 1.85 9.97 -7.04
N LEU A 132 2.56 8.90 -7.45
CA LEU A 132 3.82 9.03 -8.18
C LEU A 132 3.65 9.79 -9.49
N SER A 133 2.55 9.55 -10.21
CA SER A 133 2.29 10.23 -11.48
C SER A 133 1.98 11.73 -11.34
N GLU A 134 1.48 12.15 -10.18
CA GLU A 134 1.07 13.53 -9.90
C GLU A 134 2.13 14.36 -9.20
N LEU A 135 2.99 13.73 -8.39
CA LEU A 135 4.07 14.43 -7.68
C LEU A 135 5.36 14.53 -8.51
N VAL A 136 5.51 13.72 -9.56
CA VAL A 136 6.71 13.69 -10.39
C VAL A 136 6.46 14.47 -11.69
N HIS A 137 7.34 15.42 -11.99
CA HIS A 137 7.29 16.19 -13.23
C HIS A 137 7.48 15.31 -14.49
N LYS A 138 6.87 15.74 -15.59
CA LYS A 138 6.76 15.00 -16.87
C LYS A 138 8.07 14.37 -17.39
N ASN A 139 9.22 15.02 -17.23
CA ASN A 139 10.50 14.54 -17.81
C ASN A 139 11.02 13.24 -17.19
N VAL A 140 10.79 13.02 -15.89
CA VAL A 140 11.27 11.83 -15.17
C VAL A 140 10.15 10.88 -14.76
N ARG A 141 8.88 11.31 -14.89
CA ARG A 141 7.68 10.53 -14.53
C ARG A 141 7.69 9.11 -15.09
N ASN A 142 7.97 8.95 -16.38
CA ASN A 142 7.96 7.63 -17.01
C ASN A 142 9.03 6.70 -16.40
N ARG A 143 10.23 7.22 -16.09
CA ARG A 143 11.30 6.42 -15.48
C ARG A 143 10.92 5.99 -14.05
N VAL A 144 10.30 6.88 -13.30
CA VAL A 144 9.85 6.61 -11.93
C VAL A 144 8.74 5.55 -11.91
N LEU A 145 7.76 5.66 -12.81
CA LEU A 145 6.69 4.67 -12.93
C LEU A 145 7.23 3.29 -13.39
N LEU A 146 8.21 3.26 -14.29
CA LEU A 146 8.88 2.01 -14.68
C LEU A 146 9.63 1.37 -13.50
N LEU A 147 10.33 2.16 -12.69
CA LEU A 147 11.00 1.67 -11.48
C LEU A 147 10.00 1.11 -10.47
N PHE A 148 8.87 1.79 -10.25
CA PHE A 148 7.78 1.32 -9.40
C PHE A 148 7.20 -0.02 -9.87
N ALA A 149 6.90 -0.14 -11.17
CA ALA A 149 6.41 -1.40 -11.75
C ALA A 149 7.45 -2.53 -11.62
N SER A 150 8.73 -2.25 -11.89
CA SER A 150 9.81 -3.23 -11.77
C SER A 150 9.97 -3.73 -10.33
N PHE A 151 9.76 -2.85 -9.35
CA PHE A 151 9.82 -3.23 -7.94
C PHE A 151 8.70 -4.16 -7.51
N THR A 152 7.55 -4.14 -8.19
CA THR A 152 6.46 -5.08 -7.91
C THR A 152 6.93 -6.52 -8.14
N SER A 153 7.72 -6.76 -9.19
CA SER A 153 8.35 -8.06 -9.45
C SER A 153 9.40 -8.44 -8.41
N ILE A 154 10.20 -7.46 -7.95
CA ILE A 154 11.18 -7.68 -6.86
C ILE A 154 10.48 -8.04 -5.55
N SER A 155 9.33 -7.42 -5.28
CA SER A 155 8.52 -7.69 -4.09
C SER A 155 8.08 -9.15 -4.07
N LEU A 156 7.66 -9.73 -5.20
CA LEU A 156 7.31 -11.15 -5.30
C LEU A 156 8.48 -12.06 -4.88
N ILE A 157 9.70 -11.74 -5.30
CA ILE A 157 10.91 -12.48 -4.92
C ILE A 157 11.16 -12.35 -3.41
N LEU A 158 11.06 -11.14 -2.85
CA LEU A 158 11.23 -10.90 -1.42
C LEU A 158 10.22 -11.70 -0.58
N ILE A 159 8.96 -11.73 -0.99
CA ILE A 159 7.89 -12.45 -0.29
C ILE A 159 8.14 -13.96 -0.36
N ALA A 160 8.58 -14.48 -1.51
CA ALA A 160 8.95 -15.87 -1.67
C ALA A 160 10.14 -16.26 -0.76
N LEU A 161 11.14 -15.39 -0.62
CA LEU A 161 12.26 -15.60 0.30
C LEU A 161 11.83 -15.61 1.77
N ILE A 162 10.94 -14.69 2.17
CA ILE A 162 10.38 -14.67 3.54
C ILE A 162 9.58 -15.96 3.81
N SER A 163 8.75 -16.38 2.86
CA SER A 163 7.98 -17.63 2.91
C SER A 163 8.90 -18.85 3.07
N TRP A 164 9.95 -18.93 2.25
CA TRP A 164 10.92 -20.02 2.30
C TRP A 164 11.74 -20.05 3.59
N GLY A 165 12.04 -18.88 4.19
CA GLY A 165 12.71 -18.82 5.47
C GLY A 165 11.83 -19.24 6.65
N LEU A 166 10.52 -18.93 6.60
CA LEU A 166 9.62 -19.11 7.74
C LEU A 166 8.81 -20.41 7.74
N LEU A 167 8.25 -20.82 6.60
CA LEU A 167 7.36 -21.97 6.54
C LEU A 167 8.03 -23.31 6.91
N PRO A 168 9.29 -23.59 6.50
CA PRO A 168 9.95 -24.87 6.82
C PRO A 168 10.40 -25.03 8.28
N LEU A 169 10.33 -23.98 9.10
CA LEU A 169 10.82 -24.02 10.49
C LEU A 169 9.97 -24.91 11.42
N ASN A 170 8.83 -25.45 10.95
CA ASN A 170 7.91 -26.31 11.71
C ASN A 170 7.64 -25.80 13.14
N LEU A 171 7.47 -24.49 13.29
CA LEU A 171 7.21 -23.85 14.56
C LEU A 171 5.79 -24.18 15.01
N LYS A 172 5.68 -24.71 16.23
CA LYS A 172 4.40 -24.95 16.91
C LYS A 172 4.44 -24.27 18.26
N ILE A 173 3.73 -23.16 18.40
CA ILE A 173 3.63 -22.39 19.64
C ILE A 173 2.22 -22.59 20.20
N THR A 174 2.12 -23.27 21.34
CA THR A 174 0.86 -23.44 22.07
C THR A 174 0.73 -22.33 23.11
N LEU A 175 -0.17 -21.37 22.89
CA LEU A 175 -0.41 -20.27 23.85
C LEU A 175 -1.42 -20.65 24.93
N ILE A 176 -2.40 -21.48 24.57
CA ILE A 176 -3.40 -22.04 25.48
C ILE A 176 -3.47 -23.53 25.16
N GLU A 177 -3.17 -24.39 26.14
CA GLU A 177 -3.23 -25.85 25.98
C GLU A 177 -4.60 -26.26 25.40
N GLY A 178 -4.59 -26.83 24.20
CA GLY A 178 -5.77 -27.39 23.53
C GLY A 178 -6.65 -26.43 22.74
N TYR A 179 -6.52 -25.11 22.86
CA TYR A 179 -7.45 -24.14 22.22
C TYR A 179 -6.80 -23.15 21.25
N PHE A 180 -5.52 -22.81 21.44
CA PHE A 180 -4.85 -21.83 20.58
C PHE A 180 -3.45 -22.30 20.21
N VAL A 181 -3.34 -22.88 19.02
CA VAL A 181 -2.11 -23.42 18.46
C VAL A 181 -1.69 -22.54 17.29
N LEU A 182 -0.49 -21.96 17.38
CA LEU A 182 0.11 -21.19 16.30
C LEU A 182 1.13 -22.04 15.56
N HIS A 183 0.94 -22.15 14.25
CA HIS A 183 1.81 -22.86 13.34
C HIS A 183 2.74 -21.89 12.59
N SER A 184 3.73 -22.40 11.86
CA SER A 184 4.66 -21.58 11.06
C SER A 184 3.94 -20.61 10.11
N TRP A 185 2.81 -21.03 9.51
CA TRP A 185 2.05 -20.19 8.58
C TRP A 185 1.33 -19.03 9.27
N ASN A 186 0.92 -19.18 10.53
CA ASN A 186 0.38 -18.08 11.34
C ASN A 186 1.46 -17.04 11.64
N ILE A 187 2.67 -17.48 11.98
CA ILE A 187 3.82 -16.59 12.21
C ILE A 187 4.17 -15.83 10.93
N TYR A 188 4.14 -16.52 9.78
CA TYR A 188 4.32 -15.88 8.48
C TYR A 188 3.28 -14.77 8.24
N LEU A 189 2.00 -15.00 8.57
CA LEU A 189 0.95 -13.98 8.47
C LEU A 189 1.19 -12.79 9.41
N TYR A 190 1.68 -13.01 10.64
CA TYR A 190 2.06 -11.91 11.55
C TYR A 190 3.25 -11.11 11.05
N VAL A 191 4.25 -11.76 10.44
CA VAL A 191 5.37 -11.05 9.81
C VAL A 191 4.86 -10.20 8.65
N CYS A 192 3.92 -10.75 7.86
CA CYS A 192 3.29 -10.02 6.77
C CYS A 192 2.50 -8.80 7.26
N SER A 193 1.75 -8.96 8.36
CA SER A 193 0.99 -7.86 8.96
C SER A 193 1.93 -6.75 9.42
N LEU A 194 3.06 -7.09 10.06
CA LEU A 194 4.04 -6.09 10.51
C LEU A 194 4.63 -5.30 9.33
N CYS A 195 4.90 -5.95 8.19
CA CYS A 195 5.35 -5.25 6.98
C CYS A 195 4.32 -4.21 6.50
N SER A 196 3.02 -4.55 6.51
CA SER A 196 1.94 -3.62 6.14
C SER A 196 1.82 -2.44 7.12
N LEU A 197 2.00 -2.68 8.42
CA LEU A 197 2.00 -1.63 9.45
C LEU A 197 3.16 -0.64 9.25
N ILE A 198 4.36 -1.15 8.99
CA ILE A 198 5.54 -0.32 8.70
C ILE A 198 5.28 0.54 7.45
N ALA A 199 4.64 -0.01 6.42
CA ALA A 199 4.26 0.74 5.23
C ALA A 199 3.24 1.85 5.55
N ALA A 200 2.23 1.56 6.39
CA ALA A 200 1.23 2.54 6.83
C ALA A 200 1.87 3.73 7.57
N ILE A 201 2.74 3.44 8.54
CA ILE A 201 3.47 4.46 9.31
C ILE A 201 4.37 5.27 8.39
N SER A 202 5.08 4.61 7.47
CA SER A 202 5.98 5.28 6.54
C SER A 202 5.24 6.25 5.62
N TYR A 203 4.02 5.90 5.21
CA TYR A 203 3.19 6.74 4.35
C TYR A 203 2.46 7.86 5.13
N TYR A 204 2.21 7.70 6.43
CA TYR A 204 1.60 8.75 7.27
C TYR A 204 2.37 10.08 7.21
N TYR A 205 3.70 10.03 7.07
CA TYR A 205 4.56 11.21 6.97
C TYR A 205 4.59 11.86 5.58
N LEU A 206 3.94 11.30 4.57
CA LEU A 206 3.87 11.91 3.25
C LEU A 206 2.70 12.91 3.14
N PRO A 207 2.87 13.99 2.36
CA PRO A 207 1.79 14.92 2.09
C PRO A 207 0.74 14.31 1.13
N GLU A 208 -0.45 14.91 1.13
CA GLU A 208 -1.51 14.61 0.15
C GLU A 208 -1.10 15.11 -1.25
N SER A 209 -1.76 14.60 -2.30
CA SER A 209 -1.51 15.07 -3.66
C SER A 209 -1.88 16.57 -3.83
N PRO A 210 -0.97 17.43 -4.32
CA PRO A 210 -1.26 18.82 -4.65
C PRO A 210 -2.42 18.96 -5.64
N LYS A 211 -2.57 17.99 -6.56
CA LYS A 211 -3.66 18.01 -7.54
C LYS A 211 -5.02 17.79 -6.88
N TYR A 212 -5.08 16.90 -5.89
CA TYR A 212 -6.29 16.68 -5.09
C TYR A 212 -6.65 17.92 -4.25
N LEU A 213 -5.66 18.55 -3.63
CA LEU A 213 -5.86 19.78 -2.84
C LEU A 213 -6.38 20.93 -3.71
N LEU A 214 -5.83 21.09 -4.92
CA LEU A 214 -6.31 22.10 -5.88
C LEU A 214 -7.73 21.80 -6.37
N SER A 215 -8.11 20.54 -6.60
CA SER A 215 -9.49 20.20 -7.02
C SER A 215 -10.53 20.45 -5.93
N HIS A 216 -10.11 20.46 -4.66
CA HIS A 216 -10.95 20.78 -3.50
C HIS A 216 -10.89 22.25 -3.08
N GLY A 217 -10.23 23.12 -3.86
CA GLY A 217 -10.11 24.54 -3.56
C GLY A 217 -9.14 24.89 -2.43
N GLN A 218 -8.36 23.91 -1.94
CA GLN A 218 -7.35 24.10 -0.89
C GLN A 218 -6.00 24.56 -1.49
N GLU A 219 -6.02 25.71 -2.18
CA GLU A 219 -4.84 26.24 -2.88
C GLU A 219 -3.65 26.53 -1.95
N ASN A 220 -3.93 27.02 -0.74
CA ASN A 220 -2.89 27.31 0.25
C ASN A 220 -2.17 26.05 0.71
N GLU A 221 -2.90 24.96 0.98
CA GLU A 221 -2.30 23.68 1.36
C GLU A 221 -1.49 23.08 0.21
N ALA A 222 -2.02 23.16 -1.03
CA ALA A 222 -1.30 22.73 -2.22
C ALA A 222 0.03 23.49 -2.39
N LEU A 223 0.05 24.80 -2.10
CA LEU A 223 1.25 25.62 -2.15
C LEU A 223 2.27 25.19 -1.09
N GLU A 224 1.83 24.95 0.14
CA GLU A 224 2.71 24.50 1.22
C GLU A 224 3.33 23.13 0.91
N VAL A 225 2.57 22.19 0.35
CA VAL A 225 3.10 20.91 -0.11
C VAL A 225 4.17 21.11 -1.20
N LEU A 226 3.94 21.99 -2.17
CA LEU A 226 4.93 22.27 -3.22
C LEU A 226 6.20 22.94 -2.68
N LYS A 227 6.07 23.88 -1.73
CA LYS A 227 7.21 24.49 -1.04
C LYS A 227 8.03 23.44 -0.27
N ASP A 228 7.37 22.46 0.34
CA ASP A 228 8.01 21.35 1.05
C ASP A 228 8.78 20.44 0.12
N ILE A 229 8.19 20.11 -1.02
CA ILE A 229 8.85 19.32 -2.06
C ILE A 229 10.07 20.08 -2.58
N TYR A 230 9.90 21.37 -2.91
CA TYR A 230 10.96 22.23 -3.42
C TYR A 230 12.12 22.35 -2.43
N SER A 231 11.84 22.69 -1.16
CA SER A 231 12.85 22.84 -0.12
C SER A 231 13.55 21.53 0.19
N SER A 232 12.82 20.41 0.23
CA SER A 232 13.43 19.09 0.44
C SER A 232 14.32 18.64 -0.71
N ASN A 233 14.06 19.06 -1.95
CA ASN A 233 14.84 18.66 -3.12
C ASN A 233 16.03 19.57 -3.37
N THR A 234 15.84 20.89 -3.29
CA THR A 234 16.87 21.89 -3.60
C THR A 234 17.72 22.27 -2.39
N ARG A 235 17.24 22.01 -1.17
CA ARG A 235 17.77 22.54 0.10
C ARG A 235 17.72 24.07 0.21
N GLU A 236 16.98 24.72 -0.68
CA GLU A 236 16.72 26.15 -0.59
C GLU A 236 15.56 26.45 0.37
N ASN A 237 15.44 27.72 0.75
CA ASN A 237 14.44 28.14 1.71
C ASN A 237 13.03 28.05 1.09
N ARG A 238 12.01 27.70 1.89
CA ARG A 238 10.61 27.59 1.41
C ARG A 238 10.11 28.86 0.71
N ASN A 239 10.62 30.02 1.11
CA ASN A 239 10.22 31.33 0.60
C ASN A 239 10.84 31.69 -0.76
N SER A 240 11.84 30.95 -1.26
CA SER A 240 12.39 31.17 -2.61
C SER A 240 11.60 30.46 -3.72
N PHE A 241 10.49 29.80 -3.37
CA PHE A 241 9.65 29.12 -4.34
C PHE A 241 9.02 30.12 -5.33
N PRO A 242 9.29 30.00 -6.65
CA PRO A 242 8.99 31.05 -7.63
C PRO A 242 7.51 31.11 -8.06
N VAL A 243 6.66 30.19 -7.61
CA VAL A 243 5.27 30.07 -8.07
C VAL A 243 4.30 30.40 -6.93
N SER A 244 3.34 31.28 -7.19
CA SER A 244 2.20 31.53 -6.29
C SER A 244 0.88 31.29 -7.04
N PHE A 245 -0.07 30.61 -6.40
CA PHE A 245 -1.38 30.31 -7.00
C PHE A 245 -2.32 31.52 -7.08
N HIS A 246 -1.93 32.68 -6.53
CA HIS A 246 -2.75 33.89 -6.49
C HIS A 246 -3.13 34.45 -7.89
N CYS A 247 -2.46 34.00 -8.96
CA CYS A 247 -2.81 34.34 -10.34
C CYS A 247 -4.09 33.67 -10.88
N ILE A 248 -4.73 32.74 -10.16
CA ILE A 248 -5.90 31.98 -10.67
C ILE A 248 -7.20 32.81 -10.67
N LYS A 249 -7.29 33.89 -9.89
CA LYS A 249 -8.48 34.77 -9.84
C LYS A 249 -8.43 36.02 -10.74
N SER A 250 -7.38 36.20 -11.54
CA SER A 250 -7.17 37.42 -12.36
C SER A 250 -7.31 37.20 -13.88
N LYS A 251 -7.98 36.14 -14.33
CA LYS A 251 -8.38 35.98 -15.73
C LYS A 251 -9.77 35.40 -15.85
#